data_AF-A0AAA9TRU5-F1
#
_entry.id   AF-A0AAA9TRU5-F1
#
_cell.length_a   1.000
_cell.length_b   1.000
_cell.length_c   1.000
_cell.angle_alpha   90.00
_cell.angle_beta   90.00
_cell.angle_gamma   90.00
#
_symmetry.space_group_name_H-M   'P 1'
#
loop_
_entity.id
_entity.type
_entity.pdbx_description
1 polymer ?
#
loop_
_entity_poly.entity_id
_entity_poly.type
_entity_poly.pdbx_seq_one_letter_code
_entity_poly.pdbx_strand_id
1 'polypeptide(L)'
;MADLEAVLADVSYLMAMEKSKATPAARASKKIVLPEPSIRSVMQKYLEERHEITFDKIFNQRIGFLLFKDFCLNEINEAVPQVKFYEERLCPRLCDGSGLSHHLLGGKWFRAPDQLALC
;
A
#
# COMPACT_ATOMS: atom_id res chain seq x y z
N MET A 1 -15.19 -35.72 17.00
CA MET A 1 -14.05 -34.94 17.51
C MET A 1 -13.85 -33.70 16.63
N ALA A 2 -14.87 -32.85 16.50
CA ALA A 2 -14.86 -31.66 15.63
C ALA A 2 -14.98 -30.37 16.45
N ASP A 3 -15.61 -30.47 17.62
CA ASP A 3 -15.89 -29.33 18.49
C ASP A 3 -14.61 -28.71 19.08
N LEU A 4 -13.63 -29.54 19.44
CA LEU A 4 -12.34 -29.07 19.95
C LEU A 4 -11.50 -28.36 18.87
N GLU A 5 -11.49 -28.86 17.63
CA GLU A 5 -10.70 -28.24 16.56
C GLU A 5 -11.29 -26.89 16.12
N ALA A 6 -12.62 -26.75 16.11
CA ALA A 6 -13.28 -25.48 15.81
C ALA A 6 -12.96 -24.41 16.87
N VAL A 7 -13.03 -24.78 18.16
CA VAL A 7 -12.68 -23.86 19.26
C VAL A 7 -11.20 -23.44 19.18
N LEU A 8 -10.30 -24.38 18.88
CA LEU A 8 -8.88 -24.06 18.71
C LEU A 8 -8.62 -23.15 17.51
N ALA A 9 -9.34 -23.33 16.40
CA ALA A 9 -9.25 -22.45 15.24
C ALA A 9 -9.69 -21.02 15.58
N ASP A 10 -10.81 -20.85 16.27
CA ASP A 10 -11.34 -19.53 16.66
C ASP A 10 -10.41 -18.81 17.64
N VAL A 11 -9.91 -19.51 18.66
CA VAL A 11 -8.93 -18.95 19.60
C VAL A 11 -7.63 -18.57 18.88
N SER A 12 -7.16 -19.39 17.94
CA SER A 12 -5.96 -19.07 17.15
C SER A 12 -6.14 -17.85 16.26
N TYR A 13 -7.33 -17.68 15.67
CA TYR A 13 -7.67 -16.53 14.83
C TYR A 13 -7.77 -15.25 15.66
N LEU A 14 -8.46 -15.29 16.80
CA LEU A 14 -8.54 -14.14 17.71
C LEU A 14 -7.17 -13.74 18.23
N MET A 15 -6.33 -14.70 18.65
CA MET A 15 -4.95 -14.46 19.06
C MET A 15 -4.11 -13.90 17.90
N ALA A 16 -4.33 -14.33 16.66
CA ALA A 16 -3.66 -13.76 15.48
C ALA A 16 -4.10 -12.31 15.21
N MET A 17 -5.40 -12.02 15.33
CA MET A 17 -5.93 -10.66 15.23
C MET A 17 -5.37 -9.75 16.33
N GLU A 18 -5.27 -10.23 17.58
CA GLU A 18 -4.71 -9.46 18.69
C GLU A 18 -3.20 -9.24 18.53
N LYS A 19 -2.46 -10.26 18.07
CA LYS A 19 -1.02 -10.17 17.80
C LYS A 19 -0.70 -9.22 16.63
N SER A 20 -1.57 -9.17 15.61
CA SER A 20 -1.42 -8.24 14.47
C SER A 20 -1.59 -6.76 14.84
N LYS A 21 -2.18 -6.44 16.00
CA LYS A 21 -2.35 -5.05 16.47
C LYS A 21 -1.15 -4.55 17.28
N ALA A 22 -0.43 -5.44 17.96
CA ALA A 22 0.67 -5.09 18.87
C ALA A 22 2.08 -5.24 18.24
N THR A 23 2.17 -5.77 17.02
CA THR A 23 3.42 -5.84 16.26
C THR A 23 3.15 -5.33 14.84
N PRO A 24 3.99 -4.45 14.27
CA PRO A 24 3.90 -4.19 12.83
C PRO A 24 4.04 -5.55 12.16
N ALA A 25 3.00 -5.96 11.45
CA ALA A 25 2.76 -7.31 10.94
C ALA A 25 4.07 -8.04 10.66
N ALA A 26 4.50 -8.87 11.62
CA ALA A 26 5.64 -9.76 11.49
C ALA A 26 5.24 -10.89 10.53
N ARG A 27 4.96 -10.56 9.27
CA ARG A 27 5.23 -11.47 8.17
C ARG A 27 6.68 -11.88 8.36
N ALA A 28 6.93 -13.18 8.51
CA ALA A 28 8.27 -13.74 8.49
C ALA A 28 9.08 -12.98 7.42
N SER A 29 10.13 -12.28 7.86
CA SER A 29 10.88 -11.24 7.15
C SER A 29 11.67 -11.75 5.93
N LYS A 30 11.06 -12.61 5.11
CA LYS A 30 11.54 -12.86 3.77
C LYS A 30 11.28 -11.57 3.01
N LYS A 31 12.32 -10.70 2.96
CA LYS A 31 12.40 -9.57 2.04
C LYS A 31 11.83 -10.05 0.72
N ILE A 32 10.72 -9.46 0.27
CA ILE A 32 10.14 -9.79 -1.02
C ILE A 32 11.18 -9.36 -2.04
N VAL A 33 11.91 -10.33 -2.59
CA VAL A 33 12.93 -10.07 -3.60
C VAL A 33 12.17 -9.77 -4.88
N LEU A 34 12.32 -8.56 -5.39
CA LEU A 34 11.80 -8.23 -6.70
C LEU A 34 12.44 -9.15 -7.74
N PRO A 35 11.69 -9.61 -8.74
CA PRO A 35 12.23 -10.47 -9.77
C PRO A 35 13.43 -9.82 -10.50
N GLU A 36 14.28 -10.65 -11.08
CA GLU A 36 15.45 -10.25 -11.87
C GLU A 36 15.15 -9.10 -12.85
N PRO A 37 16.06 -8.12 -13.03
CA PRO A 37 15.86 -6.99 -13.94
C PRO A 37 15.53 -7.39 -15.37
N SER A 38 15.92 -8.60 -15.81
CA SER A 38 15.57 -9.15 -17.12
C SER A 38 14.06 -9.25 -17.34
N ILE A 39 13.28 -9.54 -16.28
CA ILE A 39 11.81 -9.64 -16.33
C ILE A 39 11.17 -8.28 -16.64
N ARG A 40 11.83 -7.18 -16.25
CA ARG A 40 11.38 -5.82 -16.61
C ARG A 40 11.26 -5.66 -18.12
N SER A 41 12.26 -6.11 -18.88
CA SER A 41 12.29 -5.93 -20.34
C SER A 41 11.16 -6.70 -21.05
N VAL A 42 10.85 -7.91 -20.56
CA VAL A 42 9.75 -8.73 -21.07
C VAL A 42 8.41 -8.08 -20.74
N MET A 43 8.24 -7.62 -19.49
CA MET A 43 6.98 -7.03 -19.05
C MET A 43 6.73 -5.67 -19.69
N GLN A 44 7.78 -4.89 -19.93
CA GLN A 44 7.68 -3.63 -20.64
C GLN A 44 7.20 -3.86 -22.08
N LYS A 45 7.81 -4.78 -22.85
CA LYS A 45 7.34 -5.09 -24.21
C LYS A 45 5.89 -5.58 -24.22
N TYR A 46 5.54 -6.50 -23.31
CA TYR A 46 4.18 -7.04 -23.21
C TYR A 46 3.11 -5.96 -22.97
N LEU A 47 3.39 -5.02 -22.07
CA LEU A 47 2.47 -3.92 -21.76
C LEU A 47 2.48 -2.85 -22.86
N GLU A 48 3.60 -2.64 -23.54
CA GLU A 48 3.73 -1.71 -24.66
C GLU A 48 2.89 -2.16 -25.86
N GLU A 49 2.97 -3.44 -26.24
CA GLU A 49 2.15 -4.05 -27.31
C GLU A 49 0.64 -3.96 -27.05
N ARG A 50 0.23 -3.92 -25.78
CA ARG A 50 -1.17 -3.73 -25.36
C ARG A 50 -1.58 -2.26 -25.18
N HIS A 51 -0.66 -1.32 -25.40
CA HIS A 51 -0.85 0.10 -25.10
C HIS A 51 -1.30 0.33 -23.63
N GLU A 52 -0.71 -0.42 -22.70
CA GLU A 52 -0.96 -0.32 -21.26
C GLU A 52 0.08 0.53 -20.52
N ILE A 53 1.20 0.85 -21.19
CA ILE A 53 2.20 1.80 -20.69
C ILE A 53 1.76 3.23 -21.01
N THR A 54 0.70 3.70 -20.35
CA THR A 54 0.31 5.11 -20.36
C THR A 54 0.38 5.67 -18.96
N PHE A 55 0.66 6.97 -18.87
CA PHE A 55 0.75 7.66 -17.58
C PHE A 55 -0.54 7.45 -16.78
N ASP A 56 -1.72 7.65 -17.39
CA ASP A 56 -3.00 7.48 -16.70
C ASP A 56 -3.19 6.07 -16.13
N LYS A 57 -2.84 5.03 -16.90
CA LYS A 57 -3.00 3.64 -16.44
C LYS A 57 -2.06 3.28 -15.30
N ILE A 58 -0.82 3.80 -15.34
CA ILE A 58 0.18 3.55 -14.30
C ILE A 58 -0.12 4.38 -13.05
N PHE A 59 -0.37 5.68 -13.23
CA PHE A 59 -0.59 6.64 -12.15
C PHE A 59 -1.86 6.35 -11.34
N ASN A 60 -2.91 5.84 -11.99
CA ASN A 60 -4.14 5.44 -11.30
C ASN A 60 -4.00 4.13 -10.49
N GLN A 61 -2.85 3.45 -10.54
CA GLN A 61 -2.57 2.32 -9.67
C GLN A 61 -1.89 2.81 -8.39
N ARG A 62 -2.19 2.17 -7.25
CA ARG A 62 -1.63 2.55 -5.94
C ARG A 62 -0.10 2.60 -5.96
N ILE A 63 0.52 1.56 -6.52
CA ILE A 63 1.98 1.48 -6.62
C ILE A 63 2.56 2.55 -7.55
N GLY A 64 1.88 2.87 -8.67
CA GLY A 64 2.33 3.89 -9.61
C GLY A 64 2.26 5.29 -9.01
N PHE A 65 1.20 5.61 -8.27
CA PHE A 65 1.11 6.87 -7.52
C PHE A 65 2.21 6.99 -6.46
N LEU A 66 2.44 5.92 -5.68
CA LEU A 66 3.46 5.93 -4.62
C LEU A 66 4.86 6.15 -5.19
N LEU A 67 5.20 5.47 -6.30
CA LEU A 67 6.48 5.67 -6.99
C LEU A 67 6.62 7.09 -7.56
N PHE A 68 5.55 7.65 -8.12
CA PHE A 68 5.56 9.03 -8.61
C PHE A 68 5.77 10.03 -7.47
N LYS A 69 5.08 9.85 -6.35
CA LYS A 69 5.24 10.67 -5.16
C LYS A 69 6.67 10.58 -4.61
N ASP A 70 7.22 9.38 -4.53
CA ASP A 70 8.60 9.15 -4.09
C ASP A 70 9.60 9.88 -4.97
N PHE A 71 9.44 9.76 -6.29
CA PHE A 71 10.21 10.52 -7.28
C PHE A 71 10.12 12.03 -7.04
N CYS A 72 8.91 12.57 -6.86
CA CYS A 72 8.74 14.01 -6.61
C CYS A 72 9.32 14.50 -5.27
N LEU A 73 9.44 13.63 -4.27
CA LEU A 73 9.95 14.02 -2.95
C LEU A 73 11.46 13.82 -2.82
N ASN A 74 12.03 12.84 -3.51
CA ASN A 74 13.42 12.44 -3.33
C ASN A 74 14.32 12.85 -4.50
N GLU A 75 13.78 12.90 -5.73
CA GLU A 75 14.58 13.17 -6.94
C GLU A 75 14.37 14.62 -7.45
N ILE A 76 13.28 15.27 -7.07
CA ILE A 76 12.97 16.65 -7.47
C ILE A 76 13.25 17.60 -6.30
N ASN A 77 14.17 18.56 -6.50
CA ASN A 77 14.53 19.57 -5.49
C ASN A 77 13.54 20.74 -5.40
N GLU A 78 12.57 20.80 -6.31
CA GLU A 78 11.52 21.82 -6.36
C GLU A 78 10.21 21.31 -5.76
N ALA A 79 9.45 22.20 -5.13
CA ALA A 79 8.14 21.84 -4.64
C ALA A 79 7.21 21.51 -5.81
N VAL A 80 6.50 20.37 -5.71
CA VAL A 80 5.48 19.94 -6.66
C VAL A 80 4.09 19.99 -5.99
N PRO A 81 3.41 21.15 -5.94
CA PRO A 81 2.10 21.30 -5.29
C PRO A 81 1.02 20.34 -5.83
N GLN A 82 1.16 19.92 -7.08
CA GLN A 82 0.26 18.99 -7.75
C GLN A 82 0.20 17.64 -7.03
N VAL A 83 1.30 17.21 -6.38
CA VAL A 83 1.32 15.98 -5.59
C VAL A 83 0.32 16.06 -4.43
N LYS A 84 0.26 17.21 -3.73
CA LYS A 84 -0.69 17.43 -2.63
C LYS A 84 -2.13 17.36 -3.11
N PHE A 85 -2.41 17.96 -4.26
CA PHE A 85 -3.74 17.90 -4.88
C PHE A 85 -4.16 16.46 -5.20
N TYR A 86 -3.25 15.66 -5.76
CA TYR A 86 -3.51 14.27 -6.07
C TYR A 86 -3.66 13.41 -4.79
N GLU A 87 -2.89 13.65 -3.73
CA GLU A 87 -3.08 12.95 -2.44
C GLU A 87 -4.48 13.13 -1.88
N GLU A 88 -5.00 14.36 -1.87
CA GLU A 88 -6.33 14.65 -1.31
C GLU A 88 -7.46 13.99 -2.12
N ARG A 89 -7.28 13.85 -3.44
CA ARG A 89 -8.32 13.36 -4.36
C ARG A 89 -8.23 11.86 -4.68
N LEU A 90 -7.04 11.27 -4.69
CA LEU A 90 -6.80 9.86 -5.05
C LEU A 90 -6.61 8.94 -3.85
N CYS A 91 -6.08 9.42 -2.70
CA CYS A 91 -5.89 8.59 -1.52
C CYS A 91 -7.20 7.89 -1.05
N PRO A 92 -8.38 8.56 -1.09
CA PRO A 92 -9.64 7.89 -0.76
C PRO A 92 -10.11 6.83 -1.76
N ARG A 93 -9.58 6.78 -2.99
CA ARG A 93 -9.96 5.78 -4.02
C ARG A 93 -8.95 4.63 -4.15
N LEU A 94 -7.73 4.83 -3.65
CA LEU A 94 -6.63 3.86 -3.71
C LEU A 94 -6.53 3.00 -2.43
N CYS A 95 -7.23 3.38 -1.37
CA CYS A 95 -7.19 2.76 -0.04
C CYS A 95 -8.33 1.75 0.23
N ASP A 96 -9.16 1.42 -0.77
CA ASP A 96 -10.37 0.60 -0.63
C ASP A 96 -10.10 -0.91 -0.36
N GLY A 97 -8.93 -1.26 0.16
CA GLY A 97 -8.53 -2.64 0.48
C GLY A 97 -8.33 -2.96 1.97
N SER A 98 -8.36 -1.97 2.87
CA SER A 98 -8.22 -2.22 4.31
C SER A 98 -8.90 -1.14 5.13
N GLY A 99 -10.02 -1.49 5.75
CA GLY A 99 -10.85 -0.62 6.58
C GLY A 99 -10.09 0.08 7.69
N LEU A 100 -9.75 1.34 7.45
CA LEU A 100 -9.53 2.34 8.50
C LEU A 100 -10.81 3.16 8.59
N SER A 101 -11.60 2.85 9.62
CA SER A 101 -12.81 3.58 9.98
C SER A 101 -12.55 5.09 9.98
N HIS A 102 -13.26 5.79 9.11
CA HIS A 102 -13.46 7.22 9.19
C HIS A 102 -14.23 7.54 10.48
N HIS A 103 -13.53 7.76 11.60
CA HIS A 103 -14.10 8.54 12.68
C HIS A 103 -13.71 10.01 12.49
N LEU A 104 -14.64 10.75 11.90
CA LEU A 104 -14.67 12.20 11.88
C LEU A 104 -14.78 12.72 13.32
N LEU A 105 -13.67 13.19 13.89
CA LEU A 105 -13.70 14.14 14.99
C LEU A 105 -12.82 15.34 14.62
N GLY A 106 -13.48 16.44 14.24
CA GLY A 106 -12.93 17.78 14.45
C GLY A 106 -11.92 18.33 13.45
N GLY A 107 -12.01 17.97 12.16
CA GLY A 107 -11.43 18.77 11.06
C GLY A 107 -9.91 19.01 11.12
N LYS A 108 -9.15 18.18 11.84
CA LYS A 108 -7.68 18.24 11.88
C LYS A 108 -7.11 16.94 11.35
N TRP A 109 -6.31 17.06 10.29
CA TRP A 109 -5.45 16.00 9.80
C TRP A 109 -4.35 15.74 10.84
N PHE A 110 -4.58 14.82 11.77
CA PHE A 110 -3.50 14.35 12.64
C PHE A 110 -2.66 13.34 11.85
N ARG A 111 -1.50 13.79 11.36
CA ARG A 111 -0.42 12.88 10.97
C ARG A 111 0.10 12.25 12.27
N ALA A 112 -0.21 10.98 12.50
CA ALA A 112 0.49 10.20 13.52
C ALA A 112 2.01 10.29 13.23
N PRO A 113 2.87 10.69 14.18
CA PRO A 113 4.29 10.88 13.92
C PRO A 113 5.07 9.59 13.66
N ASP A 114 4.50 8.40 13.89
CA ASP A 114 5.24 7.13 13.91
C ASP A 114 4.64 6.04 13.01
N GLN A 115 4.24 6.38 11.79
CA GLN A 115 4.07 5.37 10.74
C GLN A 115 4.76 5.80 9.45
N LEU A 116 6.08 6.00 9.56
CA LEU A 116 6.96 5.69 8.44
C LEU A 116 7.00 4.18 8.29
N ALA A 117 6.78 3.74 7.06
CA ALA A 117 7.03 2.40 6.50
C ALA A 117 5.81 1.48 6.34
N LEU A 118 5.75 0.96 5.11
CA LEU A 118 4.92 -0.11 4.58
C LEU A 118 3.54 0.28 4.06
N CYS A 119 3.57 0.99 2.93
CA CYS A 119 2.87 0.55 1.73
C CYS A 119 3.81 0.59 0.53
#